data_AF-A0A372YVT7-F1
#
_entry.id   AF-A0A372YVT7-F1
#
_cell.length_a   1.000
_cell.length_b   1.000
_cell.length_c   1.000
_cell.angle_alpha   90.00
_cell.angle_beta   90.00
_cell.angle_gamma   90.00
#
_symmetry.space_group_name_H-M   'P 1'
#
loop_
_entity.id
_entity.type
_entity.pdbx_description
1 polymer ?
#
loop_
_entity_poly.entity_id
_entity_poly.type
_entity_poly.pdbx_seq_one_letter_code
_entity_poly.pdbx_strand_id
1 'polypeptide(L)'
;MAHFPKAYKLEDKAKVKLELYAMLDQRLAPIIEQPQTYPAILFQMLYVNFETLGFVANYPQQKDKVISDTIGQVTKGEIPLLLQWDKRWGYGQYGDAFLGATGCGPTALTMVIAGLTSRTDITPYTVAQYAQKHNYYVNGIGSSWDLISEGGSAFGVKAHVMGTDKGSIYLRLKQGYPIICSMGKGVFTTNGHYIVLSGIEKGKIKVKDPNSIIRSNVLWDFETFDDQIEACWYFSKK
;
A
#
# COMPACT_ATOMS: atom_id res chain seq x y z
N MET A 1 -30.96 19.23 0.29
CA MET A 1 -29.55 19.28 0.72
C MET A 1 -29.29 18.07 1.60
N ALA A 2 -28.54 17.09 1.12
CA ALA A 2 -28.28 15.86 1.88
C ALA A 2 -27.35 16.18 3.06
N HIS A 3 -27.80 15.89 4.29
CA HIS A 3 -27.01 16.03 5.50
C HIS A 3 -26.06 14.83 5.62
N PHE A 4 -24.76 15.10 5.53
CA PHE A 4 -23.71 14.10 5.76
C PHE A 4 -23.62 13.74 7.26
N PRO A 5 -23.43 12.46 7.63
CA PRO A 5 -23.36 12.03 9.03
C PRO A 5 -22.10 12.55 9.75
N LYS A 6 -22.30 12.91 11.04
CA LYS A 6 -21.45 13.64 12.00
C LYS A 6 -20.01 13.13 12.29
N ALA A 7 -19.45 12.19 11.50
CA ALA A 7 -18.04 11.80 11.60
C ALA A 7 -17.11 12.61 10.67
N TYR A 8 -17.70 13.44 9.81
CA TYR A 8 -16.98 14.34 8.92
C TYR A 8 -16.47 15.56 9.70
N LYS A 9 -15.23 15.55 10.18
CA LYS A 9 -14.51 16.78 10.58
C LYS A 9 -13.39 17.16 9.60
N LEU A 10 -13.39 16.52 8.42
CA LEU A 10 -12.48 16.75 7.29
C LEU A 10 -13.13 17.63 6.20
N GLU A 11 -14.09 18.48 6.57
CA GLU A 11 -15.24 18.84 5.72
C GLU A 11 -14.93 19.74 4.52
N ASP A 12 -14.14 20.81 4.63
CA ASP A 12 -14.12 21.80 3.54
C ASP A 12 -13.13 21.47 2.42
N LYS A 13 -11.92 21.01 2.75
CA LYS A 13 -10.87 20.75 1.73
C LYS A 13 -11.14 19.48 0.92
N ALA A 14 -11.65 18.43 1.56
CA ALA A 14 -11.97 17.19 0.87
C ALA A 14 -13.20 17.34 -0.03
N LYS A 15 -14.23 18.04 0.46
CA LYS A 15 -15.43 18.31 -0.32
C LYS A 15 -15.14 19.18 -1.54
N VAL A 16 -14.41 20.30 -1.39
CA VAL A 16 -14.05 21.17 -2.54
C VAL A 16 -13.22 20.41 -3.58
N LYS A 17 -12.25 19.60 -3.15
CA LYS A 17 -11.44 18.78 -4.06
C LYS A 17 -12.30 17.74 -4.80
N LEU A 18 -13.21 17.07 -4.10
CA LEU A 18 -14.09 16.07 -4.69
C LEU A 18 -15.14 16.69 -5.63
N GLU A 19 -15.71 17.85 -5.27
CA GLU A 19 -16.64 18.60 -6.12
C GLU A 19 -15.95 19.09 -7.41
N LEU A 20 -14.70 19.57 -7.31
CA LEU A 20 -13.89 19.96 -8.47
C LEU A 20 -13.66 18.78 -9.42
N TYR A 21 -13.39 17.60 -8.87
CA TYR A 21 -13.22 16.38 -9.68
C TYR A 21 -14.53 15.78 -10.18
N ALA A 22 -15.66 16.02 -9.51
CA ALA A 22 -16.96 15.48 -9.91
C ALA A 22 -17.42 16.04 -11.26
N MET A 23 -16.96 17.25 -11.61
CA MET A 23 -17.18 17.83 -12.94
C MET A 23 -16.34 17.15 -14.04
N LEU A 24 -15.35 16.33 -13.66
CA LEU A 24 -14.36 15.74 -14.57
C LEU A 24 -14.46 14.21 -14.66
N ASP A 25 -15.13 13.54 -13.70
CA ASP A 25 -15.24 12.08 -13.68
C ASP A 25 -16.62 11.61 -13.18
N GLN A 26 -17.41 11.01 -14.08
CA GLN A 26 -18.77 10.54 -13.81
C GLN A 26 -18.84 9.45 -12.73
N ARG A 27 -17.73 8.76 -12.43
CA ARG A 27 -17.68 7.74 -11.38
C ARG A 27 -17.88 8.33 -9.97
N LEU A 28 -17.74 9.65 -9.82
CA LEU A 28 -18.00 10.35 -8.56
C LEU A 28 -19.49 10.57 -8.28
N ALA A 29 -20.35 10.59 -9.31
CA ALA A 29 -21.79 10.82 -9.14
C ALA A 29 -22.44 9.89 -8.09
N PRO A 30 -22.31 8.54 -8.18
CA PRO A 30 -22.93 7.66 -7.18
C PRO A 30 -22.36 7.84 -5.77
N ILE A 31 -21.08 8.22 -5.64
CA ILE A 31 -20.42 8.47 -4.35
C ILE A 31 -21.01 9.73 -3.68
N ILE A 32 -21.30 10.77 -4.47
CA ILE A 32 -21.85 12.05 -4.00
C ILE A 32 -23.35 11.97 -3.73
N GLU A 33 -24.09 11.26 -4.59
CA GLU A 33 -25.55 11.12 -4.49
C GLU A 33 -25.96 10.17 -3.35
N GLN A 34 -25.14 9.15 -3.06
CA GLN A 34 -25.44 8.13 -2.05
C GLN A 34 -24.26 7.89 -1.08
N PRO A 35 -23.80 8.94 -0.36
CA PRO A 35 -22.59 8.85 0.45
C PRO A 35 -22.69 7.83 1.60
N GLN A 36 -23.90 7.56 2.10
CA GLN A 36 -24.17 6.57 3.14
C GLN A 36 -23.83 5.12 2.74
N THR A 37 -23.71 4.84 1.44
CA THR A 37 -23.36 3.51 0.93
C THR A 37 -21.88 3.19 1.13
N TYR A 38 -21.05 4.21 1.36
CA TYR A 38 -19.60 4.10 1.42
C TYR A 38 -19.11 4.35 2.86
N PRO A 39 -18.27 3.46 3.44
CA PRO A 39 -17.65 3.73 4.74
C PRO A 39 -16.70 4.95 4.67
N ALA A 40 -16.58 5.67 5.78
CA ALA A 40 -15.78 6.90 5.89
C ALA A 40 -14.33 6.74 5.38
N ILE A 41 -13.72 5.57 5.59
CA ILE A 41 -12.35 5.28 5.18
C ILE A 41 -12.15 5.33 3.66
N LEU A 42 -13.18 5.05 2.85
CA LEU A 42 -13.09 5.17 1.37
C LEU A 42 -13.01 6.63 0.92
N PHE A 43 -13.68 7.55 1.61
CA PHE A 43 -13.56 8.98 1.33
C PHE A 43 -12.16 9.48 1.67
N GLN A 44 -11.58 9.01 2.78
CA GLN A 44 -10.20 9.31 3.14
C GLN A 44 -9.22 8.77 2.09
N MET A 45 -9.41 7.53 1.63
CA MET A 45 -8.61 6.95 0.55
C MET A 45 -8.66 7.83 -0.71
N LEU A 46 -9.86 8.23 -1.13
CA LEU A 46 -10.05 9.04 -2.33
C LEU A 46 -9.44 10.44 -2.19
N TYR A 47 -9.55 11.05 -1.00
CA TYR A 47 -8.97 12.35 -0.71
C TYR A 47 -7.44 12.32 -0.77
N VAL A 48 -6.83 11.29 -0.19
CA VAL A 48 -5.38 11.11 -0.13
C VAL A 48 -4.82 10.65 -1.48
N ASN A 49 -5.51 9.72 -2.15
CA ASN A 49 -5.14 9.24 -3.47
C ASN A 49 -6.35 9.06 -4.41
N PHE A 50 -6.43 9.96 -5.39
CA PHE A 50 -7.49 9.93 -6.39
C PHE A 50 -7.40 8.74 -7.37
N GLU A 51 -6.24 8.07 -7.50
CA GLU A 51 -6.11 6.83 -8.29
C GLU A 51 -7.07 5.74 -7.81
N THR A 52 -7.49 5.80 -6.53
CA THR A 52 -8.42 4.85 -5.92
C THR A 52 -9.88 5.06 -6.35
N LEU A 53 -10.22 6.07 -7.15
CA LEU A 53 -11.61 6.35 -7.57
C LEU A 53 -12.31 5.11 -8.15
N GLY A 54 -11.64 4.36 -9.02
CA GLY A 54 -12.21 3.14 -9.58
C GLY A 54 -12.51 2.07 -8.52
N PHE A 55 -11.66 1.95 -7.49
CA PHE A 55 -11.89 1.05 -6.37
C PHE A 55 -13.05 1.53 -5.49
N VAL A 56 -13.07 2.82 -5.14
CA VAL A 56 -14.14 3.40 -4.32
C VAL A 56 -15.48 3.27 -5.03
N ALA A 57 -15.58 3.68 -6.30
CA ALA A 57 -16.84 3.66 -7.04
C ALA A 57 -17.48 2.27 -7.14
N ASN A 58 -16.66 1.22 -7.24
CA ASN A 58 -17.11 -0.17 -7.36
C ASN A 58 -17.36 -0.87 -6.00
N TYR A 59 -17.11 -0.20 -4.87
CA TYR A 59 -17.26 -0.77 -3.54
C TYR A 59 -18.63 -1.44 -3.28
N PRO A 60 -19.79 -0.83 -3.60
CA PRO A 60 -21.09 -1.44 -3.29
C PRO A 60 -21.29 -2.81 -3.97
N GLN A 61 -20.70 -3.00 -5.15
CA GLN A 61 -20.79 -4.24 -5.92
C GLN A 61 -19.68 -5.24 -5.60
N GLN A 62 -18.54 -4.78 -5.05
CA GLN A 62 -17.33 -5.59 -4.89
C GLN A 62 -16.94 -5.86 -3.44
N LYS A 63 -17.54 -5.16 -2.46
CA LYS A 63 -17.28 -5.40 -1.04
C LYS A 63 -17.36 -6.89 -0.71
N ASP A 64 -16.46 -7.34 0.16
CA ASP A 64 -16.34 -8.72 0.64
C ASP A 64 -15.87 -9.74 -0.41
N LYS A 65 -15.55 -9.31 -1.65
CA LYS A 65 -15.05 -10.22 -2.69
C LYS A 65 -13.52 -10.27 -2.72
N VAL A 66 -13.00 -11.48 -2.66
CA VAL A 66 -11.62 -11.81 -3.06
C VAL A 66 -11.70 -12.83 -4.18
N ILE A 67 -11.16 -12.47 -5.34
CA ILE A 67 -11.47 -13.17 -6.59
C ILE A 67 -10.22 -13.69 -7.30
N SER A 68 -9.05 -13.62 -6.66
CA SER A 68 -7.83 -14.21 -7.19
C SER A 68 -6.93 -14.74 -6.09
N ASP A 69 -6.38 -15.91 -6.36
CA ASP A 69 -5.34 -16.62 -5.61
C ASP A 69 -3.94 -16.42 -6.22
N THR A 70 -3.81 -15.52 -7.20
CA THR A 70 -2.53 -15.21 -7.84
C THR A 70 -2.31 -13.71 -8.06
N ILE A 71 -1.04 -13.29 -7.96
CA ILE A 71 -0.61 -11.93 -8.33
C ILE A 71 -0.44 -11.75 -9.84
N GLY A 72 -0.60 -12.81 -10.63
CA GLY A 72 -0.38 -12.80 -12.07
C GLY A 72 1.08 -13.10 -12.43
N GLN A 73 1.51 -12.61 -13.60
CA GLN A 73 2.86 -12.86 -14.10
C GLN A 73 3.90 -12.01 -13.36
N VAL A 74 5.08 -12.60 -13.11
CA VAL A 74 6.23 -11.92 -12.53
C VAL A 74 7.46 -12.15 -13.39
N THR A 75 8.29 -11.11 -13.54
CA THR A 75 9.59 -11.23 -14.19
C THR A 75 10.62 -11.68 -13.15
N LYS A 76 11.33 -12.77 -13.44
CA LYS A 76 12.39 -13.27 -12.54
C LYS A 76 13.44 -12.18 -12.30
N GLY A 77 13.71 -11.88 -11.03
CA GLY A 77 14.69 -10.87 -10.62
C GLY A 77 14.14 -9.44 -10.56
N GLU A 78 12.87 -9.22 -10.88
CA GLU A 78 12.22 -7.92 -10.71
C GLU A 78 11.25 -7.93 -9.53
N ILE A 79 11.18 -6.82 -8.81
CA ILE A 79 10.17 -6.58 -7.78
C ILE A 79 8.92 -6.03 -8.49
N PRO A 80 7.81 -6.79 -8.55
CA PRO A 80 6.59 -6.32 -9.20
C PRO A 80 5.96 -5.17 -8.40
N LEU A 81 5.27 -4.27 -9.08
CA LEU A 81 4.35 -3.35 -8.41
C LEU A 81 3.03 -4.08 -8.16
N LEU A 82 2.60 -4.16 -6.91
CA LEU A 82 1.26 -4.61 -6.53
C LEU A 82 0.54 -3.47 -5.81
N LEU A 83 -0.75 -3.31 -6.07
CA LEU A 83 -1.53 -2.25 -5.45
C LEU A 83 -2.42 -2.86 -4.37
N GLN A 84 -2.43 -2.28 -3.17
CA GLN A 84 -3.26 -2.77 -2.07
C GLN A 84 -4.75 -2.70 -2.42
N TRP A 85 -5.12 -1.73 -3.27
CA TRP A 85 -6.47 -1.49 -3.77
C TRP A 85 -6.77 -2.18 -5.12
N ASP A 86 -5.97 -3.15 -5.55
CA ASP A 86 -6.32 -3.97 -6.73
C ASP A 86 -7.60 -4.77 -6.45
N LYS A 87 -8.56 -4.75 -7.38
CA LYS A 87 -9.88 -5.41 -7.23
C LYS A 87 -9.79 -6.92 -6.95
N ARG A 88 -8.67 -7.57 -7.29
CA ARG A 88 -8.45 -9.00 -7.05
C ARG A 88 -8.48 -9.37 -5.56
N TRP A 89 -8.06 -8.45 -4.69
CA TRP A 89 -7.92 -8.68 -3.24
C TRP A 89 -8.32 -7.49 -2.35
N GLY A 90 -8.33 -6.27 -2.87
CA GLY A 90 -8.44 -5.05 -2.08
C GLY A 90 -9.74 -4.91 -1.30
N TYR A 91 -10.82 -5.56 -1.72
CA TYR A 91 -12.09 -5.56 -1.00
C TYR A 91 -12.17 -6.63 0.12
N GLY A 92 -11.18 -7.51 0.20
CA GLY A 92 -11.08 -8.51 1.27
C GLY A 92 -10.84 -7.85 2.62
N GLN A 93 -11.43 -8.41 3.68
CA GLN A 93 -11.29 -7.89 5.03
C GLN A 93 -9.83 -8.00 5.51
N TYR A 94 -9.34 -6.93 6.16
CA TYR A 94 -8.07 -6.92 6.86
C TYR A 94 -8.22 -6.16 8.18
N GLY A 95 -8.44 -6.94 9.24
CA GLY A 95 -8.74 -6.44 10.58
C GLY A 95 -10.08 -5.70 10.65
N ASP A 96 -10.06 -4.43 11.03
CA ASP A 96 -11.26 -3.58 11.16
C ASP A 96 -11.68 -2.89 9.85
N ALA A 97 -10.90 -3.07 8.78
CA ALA A 97 -11.13 -2.47 7.47
C ALA A 97 -10.98 -3.51 6.35
N PHE A 98 -10.79 -3.04 5.11
CA PHE A 98 -10.46 -3.87 3.97
C PHE A 98 -9.03 -3.60 3.50
N LEU A 99 -8.43 -4.58 2.84
CA LEU A 99 -7.02 -4.57 2.44
C LEU A 99 -6.65 -3.33 1.60
N GLY A 100 -7.57 -2.85 0.77
CA GLY A 100 -7.39 -1.65 -0.03
C GLY A 100 -7.10 -0.40 0.81
N ALA A 101 -7.60 -0.33 2.04
CA ALA A 101 -7.39 0.81 2.93
C ALA A 101 -6.14 0.67 3.81
N THR A 102 -5.90 -0.53 4.36
CA THR A 102 -4.91 -0.74 5.44
C THR A 102 -3.81 -1.75 5.09
N GLY A 103 -3.78 -2.23 3.85
CA GLY A 103 -2.98 -3.37 3.39
C GLY A 103 -1.58 -3.05 2.87
N CYS A 104 -1.01 -1.88 3.16
CA CYS A 104 0.31 -1.50 2.65
C CYS A 104 1.41 -2.49 3.06
N GLY A 105 1.41 -2.98 4.31
CA GLY A 105 2.35 -3.98 4.81
C GLY A 105 2.29 -5.31 4.07
N PRO A 106 1.14 -6.02 4.07
CA PRO A 106 0.96 -7.27 3.32
C PRO A 106 1.29 -7.14 1.84
N THR A 107 0.92 -6.00 1.23
CA THR A 107 1.17 -5.76 -0.19
C THR A 107 2.65 -5.56 -0.47
N ALA A 108 3.34 -4.72 0.32
CA ALA A 108 4.79 -4.51 0.22
C ALA A 108 5.58 -5.80 0.44
N LEU A 109 5.23 -6.59 1.47
CA LEU A 109 5.86 -7.88 1.74
C LEU A 109 5.62 -8.87 0.59
N THR A 110 4.43 -8.86 -0.01
CA THR A 110 4.12 -9.71 -1.19
C THR A 110 4.99 -9.36 -2.38
N MET A 111 5.25 -8.06 -2.66
CA MET A 111 6.15 -7.67 -3.75
C MET A 111 7.55 -8.25 -3.56
N VAL A 112 8.07 -8.19 -2.33
CA VAL A 112 9.39 -8.74 -1.98
C VAL A 112 9.42 -10.26 -2.11
N ILE A 113 8.39 -10.95 -1.61
CA ILE A 113 8.25 -12.41 -1.76
C ILE A 113 8.27 -12.77 -3.24
N ALA A 114 7.44 -12.11 -4.05
CA ALA A 114 7.32 -12.38 -5.47
C ALA A 114 8.65 -12.16 -6.21
N GLY A 115 9.34 -11.03 -6.00
CA GLY A 115 10.58 -10.76 -6.73
C GLY A 115 11.76 -11.64 -6.31
N LEU A 116 11.83 -12.05 -5.04
CA LEU A 116 12.93 -12.92 -4.55
C LEU A 116 12.69 -14.41 -4.82
N THR A 117 11.43 -14.86 -4.86
CA THR A 117 11.09 -16.29 -4.98
C THR A 117 10.47 -16.67 -6.32
N SER A 118 10.01 -15.68 -7.10
CA SER A 118 9.18 -15.86 -8.29
C SER A 118 7.84 -16.58 -8.04
N ARG A 119 7.42 -16.67 -6.77
CA ARG A 119 6.11 -17.19 -6.40
C ARG A 119 5.02 -16.21 -6.78
N THR A 120 4.00 -16.74 -7.45
CA THR A 120 2.83 -15.97 -7.89
C THR A 120 1.56 -16.37 -7.14
N ASP A 121 1.63 -17.41 -6.31
CA ASP A 121 0.55 -17.98 -5.51
C ASP A 121 0.37 -17.28 -4.16
N ILE A 122 1.31 -16.41 -3.77
CA ILE A 122 1.19 -15.59 -2.56
C ILE A 122 0.64 -14.23 -2.94
N THR A 123 -0.63 -13.98 -2.61
CA THR A 123 -1.29 -12.69 -2.84
C THR A 123 -1.18 -11.77 -1.63
N PRO A 124 -1.38 -10.44 -1.81
CA PRO A 124 -1.51 -9.52 -0.69
C PRO A 124 -2.56 -9.95 0.34
N TYR A 125 -3.67 -10.54 -0.12
CA TYR A 125 -4.69 -11.07 0.79
C TYR A 125 -4.22 -12.30 1.58
N THR A 126 -3.44 -13.19 0.96
CA THR A 126 -2.83 -14.34 1.64
C THR A 126 -1.95 -13.87 2.80
N VAL A 127 -1.11 -12.86 2.56
CA VAL A 127 -0.24 -12.29 3.59
C VAL A 127 -1.05 -11.56 4.66
N ALA A 128 -2.15 -10.89 4.30
CA ALA A 128 -3.04 -10.22 5.24
C ALA A 128 -3.76 -11.21 6.19
N GLN A 129 -4.26 -12.33 5.64
CA GLN A 129 -4.86 -13.40 6.44
C GLN A 129 -3.82 -14.03 7.39
N TYR A 130 -2.59 -14.23 6.91
CA TYR A 130 -1.49 -14.68 7.74
C TYR A 130 -1.19 -13.69 8.88
N ALA A 131 -1.14 -12.39 8.57
CA ALA A 131 -0.92 -11.33 9.54
C ALA A 131 -1.99 -11.33 10.64
N GLN A 132 -3.27 -11.44 10.28
CA GLN A 132 -4.36 -11.52 11.26
C GLN A 132 -4.24 -12.77 12.15
N LYS A 133 -3.97 -13.93 11.55
CA LYS A 133 -3.85 -15.21 12.28
C LYS A 133 -2.71 -15.19 13.31
N HIS A 134 -1.67 -14.40 13.07
CA HIS A 134 -0.47 -14.34 13.91
C HIS A 134 -0.35 -13.03 14.71
N ASN A 135 -1.46 -12.28 14.84
CA ASN A 135 -1.53 -11.03 15.62
C ASN A 135 -0.59 -9.91 15.15
N TYR A 136 -0.27 -9.87 13.85
CA TYR A 136 0.52 -8.78 13.26
C TYR A 136 -0.33 -7.60 12.76
N TYR A 137 -1.64 -7.63 13.01
CA TYR A 137 -2.54 -6.54 12.71
C TYR A 137 -2.76 -5.66 13.94
N VAL A 138 -2.74 -4.34 13.74
CA VAL A 138 -3.00 -3.33 14.78
C VAL A 138 -4.21 -2.49 14.37
N ASN A 139 -5.27 -2.53 15.19
CA ASN A 139 -6.53 -1.82 14.95
C ASN A 139 -6.31 -0.33 14.67
N GLY A 140 -6.97 0.19 13.64
CA GLY A 140 -6.83 1.58 13.19
C GLY A 140 -5.49 1.97 12.56
N ILE A 141 -4.48 1.09 12.55
CA ILE A 141 -3.14 1.38 11.99
C ILE A 141 -2.85 0.51 10.76
N GLY A 142 -3.23 -0.77 10.79
CA GLY A 142 -2.90 -1.72 9.75
C GLY A 142 -1.91 -2.77 10.26
N SER A 143 -0.69 -2.79 9.72
CA SER A 143 0.27 -3.87 10.00
C SER A 143 1.35 -3.41 10.97
N SER A 144 1.73 -4.29 11.91
CA SER A 144 2.86 -4.05 12.80
C SER A 144 4.21 -4.22 12.08
N TRP A 145 5.25 -3.67 12.68
CA TRP A 145 6.64 -3.86 12.23
C TRP A 145 7.07 -5.34 12.31
N ASP A 146 6.44 -6.13 13.19
CA ASP A 146 6.72 -7.56 13.33
C ASP A 146 6.27 -8.34 12.09
N LEU A 147 5.22 -7.91 11.38
CA LEU A 147 4.86 -8.51 10.09
C LEU A 147 6.04 -8.45 9.11
N ILE A 148 6.67 -7.28 9.04
CA ILE A 148 7.78 -7.01 8.12
C ILE A 148 9.04 -7.74 8.59
N SER A 149 9.29 -7.77 9.89
CA SER A 149 10.46 -8.40 10.49
C SER A 149 10.43 -9.94 10.42
N GLU A 150 9.25 -10.54 10.58
CA GLU A 150 9.13 -11.98 10.84
C GLU A 150 8.24 -12.71 9.83
N GLY A 151 7.16 -12.06 9.38
CA GLY A 151 6.11 -12.70 8.58
C GLY A 151 6.60 -13.26 7.25
N GLY A 152 7.60 -12.63 6.64
CA GLY A 152 8.20 -13.10 5.39
C GLY A 152 8.80 -14.52 5.46
N SER A 153 9.25 -14.96 6.65
CA SER A 153 9.90 -16.26 6.85
C SER A 153 8.98 -17.43 6.49
N ALA A 154 7.67 -17.28 6.73
CA ALA A 154 6.65 -18.26 6.34
C ALA A 154 6.51 -18.42 4.82
N PHE A 155 6.98 -17.43 4.05
CA PHE A 155 6.86 -17.38 2.59
C PHE A 155 8.20 -17.51 1.87
N GLY A 156 9.27 -17.87 2.58
CA GLY A 156 10.58 -18.15 1.98
C GLY A 156 11.49 -16.94 1.80
N VAL A 157 11.22 -15.84 2.50
CA VAL A 157 12.13 -14.66 2.54
C VAL A 157 12.49 -14.32 3.98
N LYS A 158 13.67 -13.74 4.19
CA LYS A 158 14.15 -13.30 5.50
C LYS A 158 14.40 -11.80 5.48
N ALA A 159 13.86 -11.10 6.47
CA ALA A 159 14.11 -9.69 6.72
C ALA A 159 15.36 -9.50 7.59
N HIS A 160 16.06 -8.40 7.39
CA HIS A 160 17.20 -7.98 8.20
C HIS A 160 17.08 -6.49 8.47
N VAL A 161 16.98 -6.13 9.75
CA VAL A 161 16.96 -4.73 10.18
C VAL A 161 18.25 -4.04 9.72
N MET A 162 18.13 -2.80 9.28
CA MET A 162 19.27 -2.01 8.80
C MET A 162 19.15 -0.53 9.15
N GLY A 163 20.25 0.20 9.02
CA GLY A 163 20.26 1.65 9.13
C GLY A 163 19.42 2.32 8.04
N THR A 164 18.83 3.47 8.37
CA THR A 164 18.00 4.28 7.48
C THR A 164 18.81 5.31 6.69
N ASP A 165 20.13 5.38 6.90
CA ASP A 165 21.01 6.32 6.21
C ASP A 165 21.22 5.98 4.73
N LYS A 166 21.55 7.00 3.93
CA LYS A 166 21.79 6.89 2.50
C LYS A 166 22.80 5.79 2.15
N GLY A 167 23.90 5.69 2.91
CA GLY A 167 24.97 4.74 2.66
C GLY A 167 24.47 3.30 2.78
N SER A 168 23.78 2.99 3.88
CA SER A 168 23.16 1.69 4.13
C SER A 168 22.15 1.30 3.05
N ILE A 169 21.24 2.21 2.69
CA ILE A 169 20.20 1.95 1.68
C ILE A 169 20.83 1.71 0.31
N TYR A 170 21.70 2.61 -0.16
CA TYR A 170 22.33 2.45 -1.47
C TYR A 170 23.22 1.21 -1.54
N LEU A 171 23.91 0.85 -0.46
CA LEU A 171 24.69 -0.37 -0.40
C LEU A 171 23.81 -1.61 -0.65
N ARG A 172 22.70 -1.74 0.06
CA ARG A 172 21.79 -2.90 -0.09
C ARG A 172 21.11 -2.94 -1.45
N LEU A 173 20.66 -1.80 -1.98
CA LEU A 173 20.08 -1.73 -3.31
C LEU A 173 21.09 -2.10 -4.40
N LYS A 174 22.36 -1.67 -4.29
CA LYS A 174 23.43 -2.07 -5.22
C LYS A 174 23.77 -3.56 -5.17
N GLN A 175 23.60 -4.19 -4.01
CA GLN A 175 23.74 -5.64 -3.84
C GLN A 175 22.53 -6.42 -4.39
N GLY A 176 21.50 -5.75 -4.89
CA GLY A 176 20.29 -6.37 -5.42
C GLY A 176 19.27 -6.78 -4.36
N TYR A 177 19.43 -6.35 -3.11
CA TYR A 177 18.46 -6.63 -2.06
C TYR A 177 17.35 -5.58 -2.05
N PRO A 178 16.07 -5.97 -2.17
CA PRO A 178 14.96 -5.06 -1.99
C PRO A 178 14.81 -4.66 -0.51
N ILE A 179 14.31 -3.46 -0.27
CA ILE A 179 14.16 -2.89 1.07
C ILE A 179 12.69 -2.52 1.28
N ILE A 180 12.11 -2.86 2.43
CA ILE A 180 10.85 -2.27 2.88
C ILE A 180 11.17 -1.15 3.87
N CYS A 181 10.55 0.01 3.69
CA CYS A 181 10.64 1.14 4.60
C CYS A 181 9.29 1.39 5.27
N SER A 182 9.29 1.57 6.59
CA SER A 182 8.19 2.24 7.31
C SER A 182 8.39 3.74 7.15
N MET A 183 7.38 4.41 6.62
CA MET A 183 7.37 5.83 6.36
C MET A 183 6.42 6.52 7.33
N GLY A 184 6.90 7.58 7.96
CA GLY A 184 6.08 8.57 8.64
C GLY A 184 5.49 9.59 7.66
N LYS A 185 4.94 10.66 8.22
CA LYS A 185 4.23 11.71 7.47
C LYS A 185 5.14 12.45 6.50
N GLY A 186 4.74 12.52 5.23
CA GLY A 186 5.37 13.34 4.20
C GLY A 186 4.84 13.05 2.79
N VAL A 187 5.73 12.81 1.82
CA VAL A 187 5.37 12.71 0.39
C VAL A 187 4.58 11.44 0.06
N PHE A 188 4.77 10.37 0.83
CA PHE A 188 4.12 9.08 0.60
C PHE A 188 2.80 8.91 1.38
N THR A 189 2.66 9.58 2.52
CA THR A 189 1.54 9.40 3.45
C THR A 189 1.35 10.58 4.37
N THR A 190 0.17 10.72 4.94
CA THR A 190 -0.10 11.72 5.99
C THR A 190 0.02 11.17 7.41
N ASN A 191 0.14 9.84 7.55
CA ASN A 191 0.28 9.08 8.79
C ASN A 191 1.48 8.11 8.65
N GLY A 192 1.27 6.81 8.82
CA GLY A 192 2.24 5.75 8.52
C GLY A 192 2.00 5.11 7.15
N HIS A 193 3.02 4.51 6.54
CA HIS A 193 2.91 3.75 5.29
C HIS A 193 4.10 2.81 5.06
N TYR A 194 3.90 1.73 4.31
CA TYR A 194 4.99 0.87 3.85
C TYR A 194 5.23 1.02 2.36
N ILE A 195 6.49 1.20 1.97
CA ILE A 195 6.93 1.23 0.57
C ILE A 195 8.07 0.24 0.35
N VAL A 196 8.30 -0.15 -0.91
CA VAL A 196 9.45 -0.99 -1.28
C VAL A 196 10.43 -0.17 -2.10
N LEU A 197 11.70 -0.13 -1.70
CA LEU A 197 12.81 0.33 -2.53
C LEU A 197 13.34 -0.87 -3.32
N SER A 198 13.20 -0.82 -4.63
CA SER A 198 13.42 -1.98 -5.53
C SER A 198 14.75 -1.95 -6.29
N GLY A 199 15.50 -0.84 -6.19
CA GLY A 199 16.80 -0.70 -6.84
C GLY A 199 17.16 0.75 -7.11
N ILE A 200 18.24 0.95 -7.85
CA ILE A 200 18.74 2.26 -8.25
C ILE A 200 18.71 2.37 -9.79
N GLU A 201 18.27 3.52 -10.29
CA GLU A 201 18.35 3.88 -11.70
C GLU A 201 18.81 5.34 -11.81
N LYS A 202 19.83 5.60 -12.64
CA LYS A 202 20.38 6.95 -12.87
C LYS A 202 20.76 7.67 -11.54
N GLY A 203 21.26 6.92 -10.57
CA GLY A 203 21.63 7.43 -9.25
C GLY A 203 20.46 7.66 -8.28
N LYS A 204 19.22 7.48 -8.73
CA LYS A 204 17.98 7.67 -7.97
C LYS A 204 17.34 6.35 -7.56
N ILE A 205 16.48 6.37 -6.55
CA ILE A 205 15.85 5.18 -6.00
C ILE A 205 14.55 4.86 -6.76
N LYS A 206 14.39 3.60 -7.16
CA LYS A 206 13.12 3.05 -7.69
C LYS A 206 12.21 2.62 -6.55
N VAL A 207 11.07 3.28 -6.40
CA VAL A 207 10.08 2.99 -5.36
C VAL A 207 8.91 2.19 -5.93
N LYS A 208 8.42 1.20 -5.19
CA LYS A 208 7.13 0.55 -5.39
C LYS A 208 6.24 0.91 -4.21
N ASP A 209 5.31 1.82 -4.44
CA ASP A 209 4.35 2.27 -3.45
C ASP A 209 3.05 1.47 -3.62
N PRO A 210 2.66 0.63 -2.64
CA PRO A 210 1.45 -0.19 -2.75
C PRO A 210 0.17 0.62 -2.85
N ASN A 211 0.20 1.91 -2.54
CA ASN A 211 -0.94 2.79 -2.60
C ASN A 211 -0.91 3.70 -3.83
N SER A 212 0.13 3.76 -4.68
CA SER A 212 0.17 4.72 -5.80
C SER A 212 0.97 4.25 -7.02
N ILE A 213 0.35 4.32 -8.20
CA ILE A 213 1.03 4.08 -9.49
C ILE A 213 1.89 5.29 -9.83
N ILE A 214 1.36 6.50 -9.64
CA ILE A 214 2.08 7.76 -9.90
C ILE A 214 3.40 7.80 -9.14
N ARG A 215 3.40 7.58 -7.82
CA ARG A 215 4.65 7.60 -7.03
C ARG A 215 5.60 6.47 -7.39
N SER A 216 5.08 5.34 -7.86
CA SER A 216 5.87 4.19 -8.30
C SER A 216 6.53 4.39 -9.67
N ASN A 217 6.09 5.38 -10.46
CA ASN A 217 6.66 5.74 -11.75
C ASN A 217 7.69 6.88 -11.65
N VAL A 218 7.99 7.35 -10.44
CA VAL A 218 8.99 8.39 -10.17
C VAL A 218 10.31 7.76 -9.73
N LEU A 219 11.43 8.32 -10.21
CA LEU A 219 12.75 8.07 -9.66
C LEU A 219 13.05 9.10 -8.57
N TRP A 220 13.26 8.64 -7.34
CA TRP A 220 13.34 9.50 -6.16
C TRP A 220 14.78 9.81 -5.77
N ASP A 221 15.05 11.08 -5.45
CA ASP A 221 16.26 11.44 -4.71
C ASP A 221 16.03 11.07 -3.24
N PHE A 222 17.06 10.51 -2.59
CA PHE A 222 16.97 10.07 -1.21
C PHE A 222 16.58 11.20 -0.27
N GLU A 223 17.17 12.37 -0.48
CA GLU A 223 16.95 13.61 0.27
C GLU A 223 15.51 14.15 0.17
N THR A 224 14.66 13.58 -0.70
CA THR A 224 13.24 13.98 -0.79
C THR A 224 12.39 13.34 0.32
N PHE A 225 12.84 12.24 0.91
CA PHE A 225 12.03 11.46 1.83
C PHE A 225 12.81 10.83 3.00
N ASP A 226 14.10 11.11 3.14
CA ASP A 226 14.95 10.52 4.17
C ASP A 226 14.49 10.88 5.58
N ASP A 227 14.01 12.12 5.77
CA ASP A 227 13.42 12.62 7.01
C ASP A 227 12.11 11.92 7.40
N GLN A 228 11.50 11.16 6.48
CA GLN A 228 10.25 10.42 6.70
C GLN A 228 10.48 8.94 7.00
N ILE A 229 11.71 8.42 6.93
CA ILE A 229 11.98 6.99 7.15
C ILE A 229 12.05 6.71 8.65
N GLU A 230 11.12 5.88 9.14
CA GLU A 230 11.07 5.46 10.55
C GLU A 230 11.87 4.18 10.80
N ALA A 231 11.85 3.24 9.84
CA ALA A 231 12.55 1.97 9.93
C ALA A 231 12.77 1.31 8.56
N CYS A 232 13.82 0.51 8.41
CA CYS A 232 14.17 -0.20 7.19
C CYS A 232 14.53 -1.68 7.43
N TRP A 233 14.13 -2.53 6.48
CA TRP A 233 14.54 -3.92 6.41
C TRP A 233 14.95 -4.27 4.99
N TYR A 234 16.15 -4.82 4.79
CA TYR A 234 16.46 -5.47 3.52
C TYR A 234 16.07 -6.95 3.57
N PHE A 235 15.73 -7.50 2.41
CA PHE A 235 15.26 -8.87 2.31
C PHE A 235 16.14 -9.73 1.43
N SER A 236 16.26 -11.00 1.83
CA SER A 236 16.97 -12.05 1.09
C SER A 236 16.08 -13.28 0.97
N LYS A 237 16.28 -14.08 -0.08
CA LYS A 237 15.65 -15.40 -0.17
C LYS A 237 16.22 -16.30 0.94
N LYS A 238 15.34 -17.10 1.56
CA LYS A 238 15.72 -18.08 2.58
C LYS A 238 16.34 -19.33 1.96
#